data_AF-A0A7V0XZR6-F1
#
_entry.id   AF-A0A7V0XZR6-F1
#
_cell.length_a   1.000
_cell.length_b   1.000
_cell.length_c   1.000
_cell.angle_alpha   90.00
_cell.angle_beta   90.00
_cell.angle_gamma   90.00
#
_symmetry.space_group_name_H-M   'P 1'
#
loop_
_entity.id
_entity.type
_entity.pdbx_description
1 polymer ?
#
loop_
_entity_poly.entity_id
_entity_poly.type
_entity_poly.pdbx_seq_one_letter_code
_entity_poly.pdbx_strand_id
1 'polypeptide(L)'
;MKKWALLLILITAFTGCSMFSRSYKLGTESAIAKEWDQAVEYFERASMEDPKNSVYRLALIRAKISAAYAHLQKARKLRAQGKKEESLVEYEKALFYDPENMAIYQEMQRYTEETPEKAVEEKEVKPIEPPVKLDLEEEKVQLSFRQEVSLRSIFMALGKHAGINVIFDDQFRDKPYAVELDDMSFEQAINILCMAANTFYRIIDEKTILVLQDNPQNRLKYEINAVKTFYLSNINAQEIVGALMPILRSPQRTPTIYADKNMNSVTVRDSPEIVELAERIIRLWDKPRGEVVLELELMEVSRIKLREFGLGLDSY
;
A
#
# COMPACT_ATOMS: atom_id res chain seq x y z
N MET A 1 9.14 52.83 64.57
CA MET A 1 8.08 52.51 63.59
C MET A 1 8.55 52.50 62.13
N LYS A 2 9.34 53.47 61.64
CA LYS A 2 9.80 53.50 60.23
C LYS A 2 10.77 52.37 59.80
N LYS A 3 11.62 51.86 60.69
CA LYS A 3 12.55 50.74 60.38
C LYS A 3 11.84 49.39 60.19
N TRP A 4 10.69 49.19 60.83
CA TRP A 4 9.92 47.94 60.73
C TRP A 4 9.05 47.91 59.47
N ALA A 5 8.55 49.07 59.02
CA ALA A 5 7.83 49.19 57.76
C ALA A 5 8.72 48.90 56.54
N LEU A 6 10.00 49.29 56.59
CA LEU A 6 10.97 49.02 55.52
C LEU A 6 11.36 47.54 55.46
N LEU A 7 11.38 46.85 56.61
CA LEU A 7 11.65 45.41 56.70
C LEU A 7 10.44 44.58 56.20
N LEU A 8 9.21 45.05 56.44
CA LEU A 8 7.99 44.41 55.94
C LEU A 8 7.82 44.53 54.42
N ILE A 9 8.25 45.65 53.82
CA ILE A 9 8.22 45.85 52.36
C ILE A 9 9.34 45.06 51.65
N LEU A 10 10.47 44.84 52.31
CA LEU A 10 11.57 44.02 51.75
C LEU A 10 11.21 42.51 51.74
N ILE A 11 10.40 42.04 52.70
CA ILE A 11 9.97 40.64 52.79
C ILE A 11 8.88 40.31 51.75
N THR A 12 8.01 41.26 51.39
CA THR A 12 6.98 41.04 50.35
C THR A 12 7.52 41.13 48.93
N ALA A 13 8.69 41.75 48.71
CA ALA A 13 9.33 41.83 47.40
C ALA A 13 10.08 40.54 47.00
N PHE A 14 10.42 39.67 47.97
CA PHE A 14 11.18 38.44 47.71
C PHE A 14 10.33 37.21 47.36
N THR A 15 9.01 37.29 47.46
CA THR A 15 8.10 36.17 47.12
C THR A 15 7.58 36.23 45.68
N GLY A 16 8.00 37.22 44.88
CA GLY A 16 7.47 37.48 43.53
C GLY A 16 8.13 36.73 42.36
N CYS A 17 9.22 35.98 42.56
CA CYS A 17 9.97 35.33 41.48
C CYS A 17 9.99 33.79 41.54
N SER A 18 8.83 33.18 41.78
CA SER A 18 8.62 31.73 41.58
C SER A 18 7.29 31.46 40.90
N MET A 19 7.04 32.10 39.74
CA MET A 19 5.75 31.99 39.05
C MET A 19 5.45 30.56 38.53
N PHE A 20 6.49 29.77 38.27
CA PHE A 20 6.36 28.36 37.88
C PHE A 20 7.27 27.47 38.71
N SER A 21 6.79 26.28 39.05
CA SER A 21 7.53 25.33 39.85
C SER A 21 8.73 24.77 39.10
N ARG A 22 9.70 24.25 39.85
CA ARG A 22 10.88 23.61 39.26
C ARG A 22 10.49 22.44 38.36
N SER A 23 9.50 21.65 38.79
CA SER A 23 8.94 20.52 38.04
C SER A 23 8.38 20.97 36.69
N TYR A 24 7.65 22.09 36.62
CA TYR A 24 7.14 22.63 35.36
C TYR A 24 8.26 23.04 34.38
N LYS A 25 9.33 23.66 34.88
CA LYS A 25 10.48 24.06 34.04
C LYS A 25 11.19 22.84 33.45
N LEU A 26 11.48 21.84 34.28
CA LEU A 26 12.11 20.58 33.84
C LEU A 26 11.24 19.83 32.82
N GLY A 27 9.92 19.83 33.01
CA GLY A 27 8.98 19.26 32.04
C GLY A 27 9.02 19.98 30.70
N THR A 28 9.14 21.31 30.72
CA THR A 28 9.24 22.13 29.51
C THR A 28 10.57 21.89 28.78
N GLU A 29 11.68 21.79 29.50
CA GLU A 29 12.98 21.44 28.94
C GLU A 29 12.95 20.04 28.29
N SER A 30 12.37 19.05 28.98
CA SER A 30 12.22 17.68 28.47
C SER A 30 11.32 17.62 27.22
N ALA A 31 10.23 18.40 27.21
CA ALA A 31 9.34 18.52 26.05
C ALA A 31 10.06 19.13 24.83
N ILE A 32 10.88 20.17 25.04
CA ILE A 32 11.70 20.78 23.98
C ILE A 32 12.72 19.77 23.44
N ALA A 33 13.30 18.95 24.31
CA ALA A 33 14.21 17.85 23.93
C ALA A 33 13.49 16.67 23.24
N LYS A 34 12.15 16.70 23.14
CA LYS A 34 11.29 15.60 22.64
C LYS A 34 11.38 14.32 23.49
N GLU A 35 11.82 14.46 24.74
CA GLU A 35 11.83 13.40 25.74
C GLU A 35 10.46 13.38 26.43
N TRP A 36 9.43 13.01 25.66
CA TRP A 36 8.03 13.16 26.06
C TRP A 36 7.67 12.37 27.31
N ASP A 37 8.24 11.18 27.50
CA ASP A 37 7.99 10.35 28.69
C ASP A 37 8.45 11.05 29.97
N GLN A 38 9.64 11.66 29.94
CA GLN A 38 10.17 12.46 31.06
C GLN A 38 9.38 13.75 31.24
N ALA A 39 8.98 14.39 30.14
CA ALA A 39 8.15 15.59 30.19
C ALA A 39 6.83 15.32 30.91
N VAL A 40 6.16 14.20 30.61
CA VAL A 40 4.95 13.76 31.30
C VAL A 40 5.20 13.61 32.80
N GLU A 41 6.26 12.90 33.21
CA GLU A 41 6.57 12.71 34.63
C GLU A 41 6.76 14.03 35.38
N TYR A 42 7.52 14.97 34.80
CA TYR A 42 7.74 16.28 35.41
C TYR A 42 6.46 17.13 35.45
N PHE A 43 5.62 17.08 34.41
CA PHE A 43 4.34 17.79 34.42
C PHE A 43 3.31 17.14 35.36
N GLU A 44 3.36 15.82 35.58
CA GLU A 44 2.54 15.15 36.60
C GLU A 44 2.91 15.65 37.99
N ARG A 45 4.22 15.73 38.30
CA ARG A 45 4.69 16.32 39.56
C ARG A 45 4.25 17.77 39.71
N ALA A 46 4.39 18.59 38.65
CA ALA A 46 3.92 19.98 38.67
C ALA A 46 2.41 20.08 38.92
N SER A 47 1.61 19.21 38.29
CA SER A 47 0.16 19.15 38.47
C SER A 47 -0.24 18.66 39.86
N MET A 48 0.56 17.80 40.50
CA MET A 48 0.34 17.40 41.91
C MET A 48 0.70 18.50 42.90
N GLU A 49 1.72 19.31 42.61
CA GLU A 49 2.12 20.46 43.43
C GLU A 49 1.03 21.54 43.49
N ASP A 50 0.37 21.82 42.35
CA ASP A 50 -0.78 22.72 42.29
C ASP A 50 -1.88 22.18 41.35
N PRO A 51 -2.81 21.34 41.86
CA PRO A 51 -3.86 20.73 41.06
C PRO A 51 -4.86 21.73 40.48
N LYS A 52 -4.95 22.95 41.02
CA LYS A 52 -5.88 23.98 40.54
C LYS A 52 -5.29 24.82 39.41
N ASN A 53 -3.98 24.76 39.19
CA ASN A 53 -3.32 25.44 38.10
C ASN A 53 -3.71 24.87 36.72
N SER A 54 -4.40 25.67 35.90
CA SER A 54 -4.79 25.27 34.55
C SER A 54 -3.60 25.08 33.61
N VAL A 55 -2.51 25.81 33.81
CA VAL A 55 -1.30 25.73 32.96
C VAL A 55 -0.64 24.37 33.11
N TYR A 56 -0.50 23.86 34.35
CA TYR A 56 0.12 22.56 34.60
C TYR A 56 -0.72 21.41 34.06
N ARG A 57 -2.04 21.47 34.25
CA ARG A 57 -2.95 20.48 33.66
C ARG A 57 -2.89 20.48 32.13
N LEU A 58 -2.88 21.65 31.51
CA LEU A 58 -2.79 21.75 30.06
C LEU A 58 -1.45 21.25 29.53
N ALA A 59 -0.34 21.59 30.19
CA ALA A 59 0.99 21.11 29.82
C ALA A 59 1.10 19.58 29.94
N LEU A 60 0.52 19.01 31.01
CA LEU A 60 0.45 17.57 31.20
C LEU A 60 -0.35 16.87 30.08
N ILE A 61 -1.54 17.40 29.74
CA ILE A 61 -2.37 16.85 28.66
C ILE A 61 -1.61 16.87 27.33
N ARG A 62 -0.98 18.01 27.01
CA ARG A 62 -0.17 18.14 25.78
C ARG A 62 0.98 17.14 25.75
N ALA A 63 1.72 17.03 26.85
CA ALA A 63 2.83 16.09 26.93
C ALA A 63 2.37 14.62 26.78
N LYS A 64 1.21 14.25 27.36
CA LYS A 64 0.64 12.90 27.20
C LYS A 64 0.26 12.62 25.74
N ILE A 65 -0.41 13.57 25.07
CA ILE A 65 -0.75 13.43 23.65
C ILE A 65 0.52 13.29 22.80
N SER A 66 1.54 14.10 23.07
CA SER A 66 2.82 14.03 22.35
C SER A 66 3.57 12.72 22.61
N ALA A 67 3.58 12.21 23.84
CA ALA A 67 4.17 10.92 24.19
C ALA A 67 3.43 9.76 23.49
N ALA A 68 2.09 9.79 23.51
CA ALA A 68 1.25 8.81 22.81
C ALA A 68 1.60 8.76 21.31
N TYR A 69 1.71 9.92 20.67
CA TYR A 69 2.06 10.02 19.26
C TYR A 69 3.49 9.54 18.97
N ALA A 70 4.47 9.87 19.82
CA ALA A 70 5.84 9.42 19.66
C ALA A 70 5.95 7.89 19.70
N HIS A 71 5.23 7.25 20.65
CA HIS A 71 5.15 5.80 20.73
C HIS A 71 4.42 5.17 19.55
N LEU A 72 3.31 5.78 19.09
CA LEU A 72 2.60 5.32 17.89
C LEU A 72 3.51 5.31 16.65
N GLN A 73 4.29 6.36 16.44
CA GLN A 73 5.23 6.43 15.31
C GLN A 73 6.33 5.35 15.41
N LYS A 74 6.82 5.09 16.63
CA LYS A 74 7.78 4.02 16.87
C LYS A 74 7.17 2.64 16.61
N ALA A 75 5.93 2.40 17.05
CA ALA A 75 5.18 1.19 16.77
C ALA A 75 5.02 0.95 15.26
N ARG A 76 4.57 1.97 14.51
CA ARG A 76 4.44 1.92 13.03
C ARG A 76 5.78 1.60 12.35
N LYS A 77 6.89 2.16 12.83
CA LYS A 77 8.24 1.87 12.32
C LYS A 77 8.65 0.42 12.58
N LEU A 78 8.41 -0.09 13.78
CA LEU A 78 8.70 -1.48 14.15
C LEU A 78 7.83 -2.47 13.37
N ARG A 79 6.56 -2.13 13.15
CA ARG A 79 5.64 -2.85 12.27
C ARG A 79 6.19 -2.96 10.84
N ALA A 80 6.67 -1.85 10.28
CA ALA A 80 7.29 -1.85 8.96
C ALA A 80 8.58 -2.70 8.87
N GLN A 81 9.24 -2.95 10.01
CA GLN A 81 10.40 -3.82 10.14
C GLN A 81 10.04 -5.29 10.45
N GLY A 82 8.75 -5.63 10.54
CA GLY A 82 8.29 -6.97 10.87
C GLY A 82 8.43 -7.36 12.35
N LYS A 83 8.83 -6.43 13.22
CA LYS A 83 9.05 -6.66 14.66
C LYS A 83 7.73 -6.57 15.43
N LYS A 84 6.90 -7.61 15.31
CA LYS A 84 5.51 -7.62 15.83
C LYS A 84 5.42 -7.38 17.33
N GLU A 85 6.17 -8.14 18.12
CA GLU A 85 6.14 -8.03 19.59
C GLU A 85 6.61 -6.65 20.06
N GLU A 86 7.74 -6.15 19.54
CA GLU A 86 8.25 -4.82 19.87
C GLU A 86 7.27 -3.71 19.48
N SER A 87 6.60 -3.84 18.33
CA SER A 87 5.60 -2.89 17.84
C SER A 87 4.36 -2.84 18.75
N LEU A 88 3.85 -4.01 19.19
CA LEU A 88 2.68 -4.07 20.08
C LEU A 88 2.96 -3.42 21.44
N VAL A 89 4.16 -3.61 21.99
CA VAL A 89 4.58 -2.93 23.24
C VAL A 89 4.54 -1.41 23.08
N GLU A 90 4.94 -0.89 21.91
CA GLU A 90 4.89 0.55 21.65
C GLU A 90 3.45 1.05 21.40
N TYR A 91 2.56 0.24 20.82
CA TYR A 91 1.12 0.57 20.77
C TYR A 91 0.48 0.64 22.17
N GLU A 92 0.83 -0.28 23.07
CA GLU A 92 0.35 -0.26 24.46
C GLU A 92 0.79 0.99 25.20
N LYS A 93 2.06 1.42 25.02
CA LYS A 93 2.55 2.69 25.57
C LYS A 93 1.81 3.90 24.99
N ALA A 94 1.49 3.88 23.70
CA ALA A 94 0.71 4.94 23.08
C ALA A 94 -0.68 5.07 23.72
N LEU A 95 -1.38 3.93 23.93
CA LEU A 95 -2.67 3.87 24.60
C LEU A 95 -2.60 4.17 26.10
N PHE A 96 -1.46 3.92 26.75
CA PHE A 96 -1.25 4.29 28.14
C PHE A 96 -1.32 5.82 28.33
N TYR A 97 -0.72 6.58 27.40
CA TYR A 97 -0.74 8.04 27.46
C TYR A 97 -2.02 8.66 26.90
N ASP A 98 -2.66 8.03 25.92
CA ASP A 98 -3.95 8.48 25.33
C ASP A 98 -4.98 7.33 25.24
N PRO A 99 -5.61 6.94 26.37
CA PRO A 99 -6.52 5.79 26.43
C PRO A 99 -7.83 5.99 25.65
N GLU A 100 -8.22 7.24 25.42
CA GLU A 100 -9.47 7.57 24.70
C GLU A 100 -9.28 7.55 23.17
N ASN A 101 -8.06 7.31 22.70
CA ASN A 101 -7.75 7.28 21.28
C ASN A 101 -8.18 5.98 20.61
N MET A 102 -9.45 5.95 20.21
CA MET A 102 -10.04 4.79 19.53
C MET A 102 -9.30 4.42 18.24
N ALA A 103 -8.66 5.36 17.55
CA ALA A 103 -7.91 5.09 16.33
C ALA A 103 -6.67 4.21 16.61
N ILE A 104 -5.89 4.54 17.65
CA ILE A 104 -4.71 3.76 18.06
C ILE A 104 -5.15 2.35 18.48
N TYR A 105 -6.24 2.23 19.23
CA TYR A 105 -6.76 0.94 19.68
C TYR A 105 -7.16 0.04 18.51
N GLN A 106 -7.91 0.58 17.53
CA GLN A 106 -8.31 -0.17 16.33
C GLN A 106 -7.12 -0.55 15.45
N GLU A 107 -6.09 0.30 15.37
CA GLU A 107 -4.87 0.02 14.62
C GLU A 107 -4.08 -1.14 15.26
N MET A 108 -3.93 -1.11 16.59
CA MET A 108 -3.30 -2.19 17.37
C MET A 108 -4.07 -3.51 17.26
N GLN A 109 -5.41 -3.48 17.36
CA GLN A 109 -6.23 -4.67 17.22
C GLN A 109 -6.06 -5.33 15.85
N ARG A 110 -6.15 -4.53 14.76
CA ARG A 110 -5.91 -5.03 13.40
C ARG A 110 -4.54 -5.67 13.26
N TYR A 111 -3.50 -5.06 13.82
CA TYR A 111 -2.15 -5.61 13.77
C TYR A 111 -1.97 -6.88 14.63
N THR A 112 -2.71 -6.99 15.73
CA THR A 112 -2.73 -8.19 16.58
C THR A 112 -3.40 -9.36 15.86
N GLU A 113 -4.56 -9.10 15.25
CA GLU A 113 -5.37 -10.03 14.46
C GLU A 113 -4.71 -10.43 13.12
N GLU A 114 -3.78 -9.62 12.60
CA GLU A 114 -2.85 -10.00 11.54
C GLU A 114 -1.89 -11.12 12.04
N THR A 115 -2.39 -12.34 12.18
CA THR A 115 -1.58 -13.56 12.44
C THR A 115 -0.52 -13.74 11.34
N PRO A 116 0.75 -14.08 11.67
CA PRO A 116 1.80 -14.35 10.67
C PRO A 116 1.40 -15.47 9.70
N GLU A 117 0.61 -16.44 10.15
CA GLU A 117 0.12 -17.55 9.33
C GLU A 117 -0.81 -17.11 8.18
N LYS A 118 -1.40 -15.91 8.23
CA LYS A 118 -2.21 -15.36 7.13
C LYS A 118 -1.50 -14.26 6.33
N ALA A 119 -0.35 -13.79 6.80
CA ALA A 119 0.43 -12.72 6.16
C ALA A 119 1.59 -13.24 5.30
N VAL A 120 1.98 -14.52 5.44
CA VAL A 120 2.99 -15.18 4.58
C VAL A 120 2.37 -15.97 3.43
N GLU A 121 1.04 -16.10 3.38
CA GLU A 121 0.41 -16.09 2.05
C GLU A 121 0.43 -14.64 1.55
N GLU A 122 1.63 -14.20 1.16
CA GLU A 122 1.74 -13.50 -0.10
C GLU A 122 0.87 -14.34 -1.03
N LYS A 123 -0.33 -13.85 -1.34
CA LYS A 123 -1.13 -14.40 -2.42
C LYS A 123 -0.21 -14.21 -3.61
N GLU A 124 0.70 -15.18 -3.83
CA GLU A 124 1.20 -15.51 -5.14
C GLU A 124 -0.05 -15.37 -5.97
N VAL A 125 -0.01 -14.38 -6.87
CA VAL A 125 -1.05 -14.23 -7.87
C VAL A 125 -0.93 -15.52 -8.64
N LYS A 126 -1.65 -16.56 -8.18
CA LYS A 126 -1.71 -17.84 -8.88
C LYS A 126 -2.19 -17.43 -10.25
N PRO A 127 -1.38 -17.66 -11.29
CA PRO A 127 -1.76 -17.26 -12.62
C PRO A 127 -3.17 -17.76 -12.88
N ILE A 128 -3.99 -16.96 -13.54
CA ILE A 128 -5.33 -17.42 -13.90
C ILE A 128 -5.13 -18.47 -14.97
N GLU A 129 -5.01 -19.72 -14.53
CA GLU A 129 -4.68 -20.81 -15.41
C GLU A 129 -5.87 -21.08 -16.34
N PRO A 130 -5.62 -21.36 -17.62
CA PRO A 130 -6.64 -21.86 -18.52
C PRO A 130 -7.34 -23.08 -17.90
N PRO A 131 -8.65 -23.29 -18.15
CA PRO A 131 -9.41 -24.39 -17.57
C PRO A 131 -8.90 -25.77 -18.01
N VAL A 132 -8.07 -25.83 -19.06
CA VAL A 132 -7.47 -27.04 -19.61
C VAL A 132 -6.02 -26.74 -19.99
N LYS A 133 -5.09 -27.60 -19.58
CA LYS A 133 -3.67 -27.56 -19.93
C LYS A 133 -3.34 -28.72 -20.87
N LEU A 134 -2.33 -28.54 -21.72
CA LEU A 134 -1.84 -29.62 -22.58
C LEU A 134 -1.00 -30.60 -21.75
N ASP A 135 -1.18 -31.88 -22.00
CA ASP A 135 -0.34 -32.96 -21.50
C ASP A 135 0.82 -33.15 -22.49
N LEU A 136 1.93 -32.45 -22.22
CA LEU A 136 3.11 -32.41 -23.07
C LEU A 136 4.21 -33.33 -22.51
N GLU A 137 4.84 -34.10 -23.39
CA GLU A 137 6.09 -34.77 -23.08
C GLU A 137 7.23 -33.74 -22.98
N GLU A 138 8.18 -33.92 -22.06
CA GLU A 138 9.30 -32.98 -21.83
C GLU A 138 10.34 -32.95 -22.98
N GLU A 139 10.01 -33.50 -24.14
CA GLU A 139 10.90 -33.53 -25.29
C GLU A 139 11.03 -32.16 -25.95
N LYS A 140 12.27 -31.80 -26.29
CA LYS A 140 12.55 -30.57 -27.03
C LYS A 140 12.25 -30.74 -28.51
N VAL A 141 11.68 -29.71 -29.10
CA VAL A 141 11.38 -29.64 -30.53
C VAL A 141 12.65 -29.25 -31.30
N GLN A 142 12.97 -30.05 -32.31
CA GLN A 142 13.97 -29.72 -33.34
C GLN A 142 13.34 -29.93 -34.72
N LEU A 143 12.99 -28.82 -35.38
CA LEU A 143 12.23 -28.85 -36.63
C LEU A 143 12.70 -27.70 -37.52
N SER A 144 13.27 -28.04 -38.68
CA SER A 144 13.84 -27.07 -39.62
C SER A 144 13.22 -27.24 -41.01
N PHE A 145 12.55 -26.17 -41.46
CA PHE A 145 11.99 -26.02 -42.79
C PHE A 145 12.70 -24.88 -43.52
N ARG A 146 13.81 -25.21 -44.18
CA ARG A 146 14.62 -24.26 -44.98
C ARG A 146 13.95 -23.81 -46.28
N GLN A 147 12.97 -24.57 -46.75
CA GLN A 147 12.16 -24.25 -47.92
C GLN A 147 10.78 -23.82 -47.46
N GLU A 148 10.10 -23.02 -48.26
CA GLU A 148 8.73 -22.62 -47.96
C GLU A 148 7.80 -23.84 -48.04
N VAL A 149 7.21 -24.20 -46.90
CA VAL A 149 6.22 -25.28 -46.77
C VAL A 149 4.90 -24.66 -46.34
N SER A 150 3.77 -25.34 -46.59
CA SER A 150 2.48 -24.84 -46.13
C SER A 150 2.45 -24.72 -44.61
N LEU A 151 1.93 -23.61 -44.12
CA LEU A 151 1.79 -23.33 -42.70
C LEU A 151 1.00 -24.42 -41.98
N ARG A 152 -0.05 -24.97 -42.62
CA ARG A 152 -0.77 -26.13 -42.08
C ARG A 152 0.13 -27.33 -41.83
N SER A 153 0.99 -27.67 -42.78
CA SER A 153 1.91 -28.81 -42.64
C SER A 153 2.94 -28.57 -41.53
N ILE A 154 3.42 -27.34 -41.35
CA ILE A 154 4.34 -26.98 -40.28
C ILE A 154 3.68 -27.18 -38.91
N PHE A 155 2.46 -26.67 -38.71
CA PHE A 155 1.70 -26.87 -37.48
C PHE A 155 1.41 -28.35 -37.21
N MET A 156 1.01 -29.11 -38.23
CA MET A 156 0.76 -30.55 -38.08
C MET A 156 2.03 -31.34 -37.75
N ALA A 157 3.17 -30.98 -38.33
CA ALA A 157 4.46 -31.59 -38.01
C ALA A 157 4.86 -31.29 -36.56
N LEU A 158 4.69 -30.03 -36.13
CA LEU A 158 4.96 -29.62 -34.75
C LEU A 158 4.07 -30.35 -33.75
N GLY A 159 2.76 -30.43 -34.01
CA GLY A 159 1.84 -31.19 -33.17
C GLY A 159 2.17 -32.67 -33.11
N LYS A 160 2.48 -33.28 -34.27
CA LYS A 160 2.87 -34.69 -34.34
C LYS A 160 4.14 -34.99 -33.54
N HIS A 161 5.12 -34.08 -33.55
CA HIS A 161 6.34 -34.20 -32.74
C HIS A 161 6.03 -34.20 -31.24
N ALA A 162 5.11 -33.35 -30.79
CA ALA A 162 4.75 -33.23 -29.38
C ALA A 162 3.58 -34.12 -28.93
N GLY A 163 3.08 -35.04 -29.78
CA GLY A 163 1.91 -35.86 -29.47
C GLY A 163 0.57 -35.10 -29.39
N ILE A 164 0.50 -33.89 -29.95
CA ILE A 164 -0.65 -32.99 -29.94
C ILE A 164 -1.37 -32.99 -31.30
N ASN A 165 -2.68 -33.20 -31.28
CA ASN A 165 -3.55 -33.04 -32.42
C ASN A 165 -3.80 -31.55 -32.72
N VAL A 166 -3.65 -31.17 -33.99
CA VAL A 166 -3.85 -29.79 -34.44
C VAL A 166 -5.04 -29.71 -35.38
N ILE A 167 -6.05 -28.95 -34.96
CA ILE A 167 -7.20 -28.59 -35.78
C ILE A 167 -7.13 -27.13 -36.19
N PHE A 168 -7.76 -26.79 -37.31
CA PHE A 168 -7.74 -25.45 -37.87
C PHE A 168 -9.16 -24.91 -37.98
N ASP A 169 -9.33 -23.62 -37.70
CA ASP A 169 -10.58 -22.91 -37.96
C ASP A 169 -10.89 -22.86 -39.46
N ASP A 170 -12.17 -22.77 -39.82
CA ASP A 170 -12.63 -22.77 -41.21
C ASP A 170 -12.06 -21.58 -42.01
N GLN A 171 -11.84 -20.44 -41.34
CA GLN A 171 -11.26 -19.24 -41.93
C GLN A 171 -9.72 -19.23 -41.90
N PHE A 172 -9.07 -20.35 -41.54
CA PHE A 172 -7.61 -20.43 -41.51
C PHE A 172 -6.99 -20.25 -42.91
N ARG A 173 -6.12 -19.26 -43.04
CA ARG A 173 -5.42 -18.95 -44.30
C ARG A 173 -4.08 -19.65 -44.32
N ASP A 174 -3.98 -20.67 -45.18
CA ASP A 174 -2.74 -21.37 -45.42
C ASP A 174 -1.83 -20.55 -46.34
N LYS A 175 -0.55 -20.48 -45.99
CA LYS A 175 0.48 -19.71 -46.72
C LYS A 175 1.82 -20.44 -46.67
N PRO A 176 2.70 -20.24 -47.65
CA PRO A 176 4.06 -20.75 -47.59
C PRO A 176 4.82 -20.05 -46.45
N TYR A 177 5.57 -20.82 -45.66
CA TYR A 177 6.40 -20.31 -44.58
C TYR A 177 7.68 -21.13 -44.47
N ALA A 178 8.78 -20.48 -44.11
CA ALA A 178 10.04 -21.14 -43.76
C ALA A 178 10.33 -20.82 -42.28
N VAL A 179 10.68 -21.84 -41.49
CA VAL A 179 10.91 -21.68 -40.06
C VAL A 179 11.97 -22.66 -39.59
N GLU A 180 12.83 -22.20 -38.69
CA GLU A 180 13.82 -23.02 -38.01
C GLU A 180 13.54 -22.95 -36.50
N LEU A 181 13.25 -24.10 -35.91
CA LEU A 181 12.93 -24.26 -34.50
C LEU A 181 13.97 -25.20 -33.89
N ASP A 182 14.94 -24.63 -33.19
CA ASP A 182 16.04 -25.37 -32.58
C ASP A 182 15.94 -25.36 -31.05
N ASP A 183 15.97 -26.56 -30.47
CA ASP A 183 16.14 -26.81 -29.02
C ASP A 183 15.17 -26.02 -28.11
N MET A 184 13.88 -26.03 -28.44
CA MET A 184 12.85 -25.30 -27.68
C MET A 184 11.69 -26.18 -27.25
N SER A 185 10.99 -25.79 -26.19
CA SER A 185 9.75 -26.48 -25.79
C SER A 185 8.66 -26.31 -26.85
N PHE A 186 7.69 -27.24 -26.87
CA PHE A 186 6.54 -27.13 -27.77
C PHE A 186 5.79 -25.79 -27.58
N GLU A 187 5.61 -25.35 -26.34
CA GLU A 187 4.95 -24.09 -26.03
C GLU A 187 5.68 -22.88 -26.61
N GLN A 188 7.02 -22.85 -26.52
CA GLN A 188 7.82 -21.81 -27.15
C GLN A 188 7.73 -21.86 -28.68
N ALA A 189 7.87 -23.06 -29.27
CA ALA A 189 7.80 -23.27 -30.71
C ALA A 189 6.47 -22.80 -31.29
N ILE A 190 5.36 -23.20 -30.68
CA ILE A 190 4.04 -22.83 -31.18
C ILE A 190 3.76 -21.34 -30.99
N ASN A 191 4.19 -20.74 -29.87
CA ASN A 191 4.05 -19.31 -29.64
C ASN A 191 4.82 -18.50 -30.69
N ILE A 192 6.07 -18.88 -31.00
CA ILE A 192 6.88 -18.22 -32.03
C ILE A 192 6.22 -18.36 -33.40
N LEU A 193 5.80 -19.57 -33.78
CA LEU A 193 5.14 -19.81 -35.06
C LEU A 193 3.83 -19.01 -35.18
N CYS A 194 3.05 -18.93 -34.10
CA CYS A 194 1.83 -18.15 -34.04
C CYS A 194 2.08 -16.66 -34.25
N MET A 195 3.07 -16.08 -33.55
CA MET A 195 3.48 -14.69 -33.72
C MET A 195 3.93 -14.40 -35.15
N ALA A 196 4.77 -15.27 -35.71
CA ALA A 196 5.35 -15.10 -37.03
C ALA A 196 4.29 -15.17 -38.15
N ALA A 197 3.27 -16.02 -37.96
CA ALA A 197 2.18 -16.22 -38.92
C ALA A 197 0.95 -15.34 -38.69
N ASN A 198 0.94 -14.46 -37.67
CA ASN A 198 -0.23 -13.70 -37.23
C ASN A 198 -1.44 -14.60 -36.95
N THR A 199 -1.20 -15.65 -36.18
CA THR A 199 -2.18 -16.64 -35.72
C THR A 199 -2.10 -16.77 -34.20
N PHE A 200 -3.10 -17.39 -33.60
CA PHE A 200 -3.05 -17.82 -32.20
C PHE A 200 -3.70 -19.19 -32.08
N TYR A 201 -3.50 -19.85 -30.94
CA TYR A 201 -4.10 -21.16 -30.69
C TYR A 201 -4.93 -21.16 -29.41
N ARG A 202 -5.85 -22.11 -29.33
CA ARG A 202 -6.67 -22.40 -28.15
C ARG A 202 -6.59 -23.88 -27.84
N ILE A 203 -6.29 -24.21 -26.59
CA ILE A 203 -6.35 -25.58 -26.07
C ILE A 203 -7.82 -26.04 -26.04
N ILE A 204 -8.15 -27.16 -26.66
CA ILE A 204 -9.51 -27.71 -26.67
C ILE A 204 -9.63 -28.81 -25.62
N ASP A 205 -8.65 -29.68 -25.56
CA ASP A 205 -8.48 -30.74 -24.57
C ASP A 205 -6.99 -30.95 -24.29
N GLU A 206 -6.64 -31.92 -23.45
CA GLU A 206 -5.25 -32.21 -23.04
C GLU A 206 -4.31 -32.52 -24.21
N LYS A 207 -4.83 -32.96 -25.36
CA LYS A 207 -4.02 -33.36 -26.53
C LYS A 207 -4.43 -32.69 -27.83
N THR A 208 -5.27 -31.65 -27.78
CA THR A 208 -5.81 -31.01 -28.99
C THR A 208 -5.76 -29.50 -28.87
N ILE A 209 -5.24 -28.86 -29.92
CA ILE A 209 -5.26 -27.41 -30.09
C ILE A 209 -6.01 -27.00 -31.35
N LEU A 210 -6.70 -25.86 -31.27
CA LEU A 210 -7.31 -25.17 -32.40
C LEU A 210 -6.48 -23.97 -32.78
N VAL A 211 -5.99 -23.91 -34.02
CA VAL A 211 -5.21 -22.79 -34.56
C VAL A 211 -6.11 -21.88 -35.39
N LEU A 212 -6.02 -20.57 -35.13
CA LEU A 212 -6.89 -19.55 -35.68
C LEU A 212 -6.11 -18.36 -36.21
N GLN A 213 -6.68 -17.64 -37.17
CA GLN A 213 -6.15 -16.35 -37.60
C GLN A 213 -6.34 -15.32 -36.48
N ASP A 214 -5.32 -14.50 -36.23
CA ASP A 214 -5.39 -13.44 -35.23
C ASP A 214 -6.17 -12.23 -35.78
N ASN A 215 -7.46 -12.20 -35.46
CA ASN A 215 -8.36 -11.11 -35.81
C ASN A 215 -9.40 -10.88 -34.69
N PRO A 216 -10.03 -9.70 -34.63
CA PRO A 216 -10.97 -9.36 -33.57
C PRO A 216 -12.16 -10.32 -33.43
N GLN A 217 -12.65 -10.89 -34.54
CA GLN A 217 -13.79 -11.81 -34.55
C GLN A 217 -13.43 -13.14 -33.87
N ASN A 218 -12.27 -13.70 -34.20
CA ASN A 218 -11.77 -14.94 -33.61
C ASN A 218 -11.39 -14.74 -32.15
N ARG A 219 -10.75 -13.61 -31.81
CA ARG A 219 -10.43 -13.26 -30.42
C ARG A 219 -11.70 -13.17 -29.56
N LEU A 220 -12.76 -12.52 -30.05
CA LEU A 220 -14.03 -12.46 -29.33
C LEU A 220 -14.67 -13.83 -29.07
N LYS A 221 -14.54 -14.77 -30.03
CA LYS A 221 -15.18 -16.09 -29.99
C LYS A 221 -14.40 -17.13 -29.19
N TYR A 222 -13.08 -17.14 -29.29
CA TYR A 222 -12.24 -18.25 -28.82
C TYR A 222 -11.23 -17.89 -27.72
N GLU A 223 -10.96 -16.60 -27.50
CA GLU A 223 -10.08 -16.17 -26.42
C GLU A 223 -10.72 -16.42 -25.05
N ILE A 224 -9.91 -16.89 -24.10
CA ILE A 224 -10.36 -17.12 -22.74
C ILE A 224 -10.55 -15.76 -22.08
N ASN A 225 -11.73 -15.57 -21.47
CA ASN A 225 -12.00 -14.42 -20.64
C ASN A 225 -11.95 -14.85 -19.18
N ALA A 226 -11.17 -14.13 -18.39
CA ALA A 226 -11.20 -14.17 -16.94
C ALA A 226 -12.06 -13.03 -16.40
N VAL A 227 -12.72 -13.29 -15.27
CA VAL A 227 -13.45 -12.25 -14.53
C VAL A 227 -12.92 -12.25 -13.11
N LYS A 228 -12.49 -11.08 -12.63
CA LYS A 228 -12.04 -10.91 -11.25
C LYS A 228 -12.57 -9.61 -10.67
N THR A 229 -13.09 -9.70 -9.45
CA THR A 229 -13.57 -8.55 -8.67
C THR A 229 -12.53 -8.19 -7.60
N PHE A 230 -12.12 -6.94 -7.59
CA PHE A 230 -11.16 -6.35 -6.67
C PHE A 230 -11.88 -5.44 -5.69
N TYR A 231 -11.83 -5.77 -4.39
CA TYR A 231 -12.36 -4.92 -3.33
C TYR A 231 -11.29 -3.93 -2.88
N LEU A 232 -11.63 -2.65 -2.77
CA LEU A 232 -10.69 -1.57 -2.47
C LEU A 232 -10.89 -1.05 -1.04
N SER A 233 -9.79 -0.75 -0.35
CA SER A 233 -9.79 -0.33 1.06
C SER A 233 -9.45 1.15 1.26
N ASN A 234 -8.64 1.72 0.37
CA ASN A 234 -8.06 3.07 0.51
C ASN A 234 -8.47 4.00 -0.64
N ILE A 235 -8.79 3.45 -1.81
CA ILE A 235 -9.20 4.20 -3.01
C ILE A 235 -10.68 3.97 -3.33
N ASN A 236 -11.33 4.99 -3.90
CA ASN A 236 -12.69 4.90 -4.42
C ASN A 236 -12.74 4.16 -5.78
N ALA A 237 -13.63 3.18 -5.89
CA ALA A 237 -13.78 2.33 -7.07
C ALA A 237 -14.20 3.09 -8.34
N GLN A 238 -14.91 4.21 -8.25
CA GLN A 238 -15.29 4.99 -9.43
C GLN A 238 -14.12 5.84 -9.95
N GLU A 239 -13.27 6.33 -9.05
CA GLU A 239 -12.10 7.16 -9.42
C GLU A 239 -11.04 6.34 -10.16
N ILE A 240 -10.80 5.09 -9.74
CA ILE A 240 -9.73 4.26 -10.28
C ILE A 240 -10.01 3.75 -11.71
N VAL A 241 -11.28 3.59 -12.10
CA VAL A 241 -11.66 3.07 -13.43
C VAL A 241 -11.11 3.95 -14.54
N GLY A 242 -11.20 5.27 -14.39
CA GLY A 242 -10.69 6.22 -15.38
C GLY A 242 -9.18 6.12 -15.60
N ALA A 243 -8.42 5.74 -14.56
CA ALA A 243 -6.98 5.54 -14.63
C ALA A 243 -6.61 4.13 -15.14
N LEU A 244 -7.37 3.09 -14.77
CA LEU A 244 -7.14 1.72 -15.24
C LEU A 244 -7.44 1.55 -16.74
N MET A 245 -8.51 2.17 -17.23
CA MET A 245 -8.97 2.01 -18.60
C MET A 245 -7.90 2.28 -19.68
N PRO A 246 -7.16 3.41 -19.66
CA PRO A 246 -6.13 3.67 -20.66
C PRO A 246 -4.90 2.77 -20.53
N ILE A 247 -4.61 2.24 -19.33
CA ILE A 247 -3.44 1.38 -19.10
C ILE A 247 -3.72 -0.04 -19.60
N LEU A 248 -4.92 -0.54 -19.38
CA LEU A 248 -5.31 -1.90 -19.76
C LEU A 248 -5.75 -2.00 -21.23
N ARG A 249 -6.04 -0.87 -21.89
CA ARG A 249 -6.51 -0.86 -23.28
C ARG A 249 -5.40 -1.26 -24.24
N SER A 250 -5.75 -2.15 -25.18
CA SER A 250 -4.91 -2.57 -26.30
C SER A 250 -5.52 -2.08 -27.63
N PRO A 251 -4.74 -1.87 -28.72
CA PRO A 251 -5.29 -1.51 -30.03
C PRO A 251 -6.36 -2.49 -30.53
N GLN A 252 -6.24 -3.77 -30.18
CA GLN A 252 -7.11 -4.84 -30.63
C GLN A 252 -8.33 -5.03 -29.71
N ARG A 253 -8.27 -4.54 -28.46
CA ARG A 253 -9.24 -4.90 -27.43
C ARG A 253 -9.43 -3.81 -26.37
N THR A 254 -10.69 -3.52 -26.06
CA THR A 254 -11.06 -2.62 -24.96
C THR A 254 -11.51 -3.46 -23.76
N PRO A 255 -10.82 -3.39 -22.61
CA PRO A 255 -11.23 -4.14 -21.44
C PRO A 255 -12.59 -3.71 -20.92
N THR A 256 -13.31 -4.67 -20.35
CA THR A 256 -14.59 -4.38 -19.71
C THR A 256 -14.38 -4.22 -18.22
N ILE A 257 -14.55 -3.00 -17.72
CA ILE A 257 -14.33 -2.66 -16.31
C ILE A 257 -15.62 -2.07 -15.73
N TYR A 258 -16.10 -2.65 -14.63
CA TYR A 258 -17.27 -2.18 -13.90
C TYR A 258 -16.88 -1.80 -12.47
N ALA A 259 -17.35 -0.65 -11.99
CA ALA A 259 -17.19 -0.26 -10.59
C ALA A 259 -18.51 -0.31 -9.84
N ASP A 260 -18.52 -1.00 -8.70
CA ASP A 260 -19.63 -1.01 -7.75
C ASP A 260 -19.34 -0.01 -6.62
N LYS A 261 -20.25 0.96 -6.45
CA LYS A 261 -20.14 2.02 -5.44
C LYS A 261 -20.47 1.51 -4.03
N ASN A 262 -21.42 0.59 -3.92
CA ASN A 262 -21.91 0.11 -2.63
C ASN A 262 -20.86 -0.79 -1.96
N MET A 263 -20.22 -1.65 -2.75
CA MET A 263 -19.20 -2.59 -2.29
C MET A 263 -17.77 -2.05 -2.41
N ASN A 264 -17.59 -0.81 -2.89
CA ASN A 264 -16.30 -0.21 -3.25
C ASN A 264 -15.38 -1.20 -3.99
N SER A 265 -15.87 -1.76 -5.09
CA SER A 265 -15.17 -2.82 -5.82
C SER A 265 -15.10 -2.56 -7.31
N VAL A 266 -14.08 -3.10 -7.96
CA VAL A 266 -13.85 -3.01 -9.40
C VAL A 266 -13.83 -4.42 -9.98
N THR A 267 -14.72 -4.72 -10.91
CA THR A 267 -14.73 -5.99 -11.64
C THR A 267 -14.12 -5.79 -13.01
N VAL A 268 -13.08 -6.56 -13.31
CA VAL A 268 -12.40 -6.58 -14.62
C VAL A 268 -12.74 -7.88 -15.32
N ARG A 269 -13.22 -7.77 -16.56
CA ARG A 269 -13.43 -8.89 -17.47
C ARG A 269 -12.56 -8.69 -18.71
N ASP A 270 -11.52 -9.51 -18.85
CA ASP A 270 -10.66 -9.53 -20.03
C ASP A 270 -9.84 -10.84 -20.09
N SER A 271 -8.79 -10.91 -20.90
CA SER A 271 -7.86 -12.05 -20.89
C SER A 271 -7.20 -12.22 -19.51
N PRO A 272 -6.85 -13.46 -19.11
CA PRO A 272 -6.11 -13.76 -17.88
C PRO A 272 -4.94 -12.80 -17.60
N GLU A 273 -4.11 -12.56 -18.63
CA GLU A 273 -2.93 -11.70 -18.56
C GLU A 273 -3.28 -10.24 -18.19
N ILE A 274 -4.35 -9.71 -18.78
CA ILE A 274 -4.81 -8.34 -18.51
C ILE A 274 -5.44 -8.24 -17.12
N VAL A 275 -6.15 -9.27 -16.67
CA VAL A 275 -6.73 -9.32 -15.32
C VAL A 275 -5.62 -9.37 -14.25
N GLU A 276 -4.55 -10.12 -14.48
CA GLU A 276 -3.37 -10.15 -13.60
C GLU A 276 -2.63 -8.81 -13.58
N LEU A 277 -2.47 -8.16 -14.74
CA LEU A 277 -1.90 -6.82 -14.82
C LEU A 277 -2.74 -5.83 -14.02
N ALA A 278 -4.08 -5.88 -14.15
CA ALA A 278 -5.00 -5.07 -13.38
C ALA A 278 -4.83 -5.30 -11.86
N GLU A 279 -4.68 -6.55 -11.43
CA GLU A 279 -4.43 -6.87 -10.02
C GLU A 279 -3.16 -6.21 -9.48
N ARG A 280 -2.04 -6.33 -10.22
CA ARG A 280 -0.78 -5.73 -9.81
C ARG A 280 -0.90 -4.21 -9.66
N ILE A 281 -1.55 -3.55 -10.61
CA ILE A 281 -1.75 -2.09 -10.59
C ILE A 281 -2.65 -1.68 -9.42
N ILE A 282 -3.78 -2.36 -9.23
CA ILE A 282 -4.72 -2.04 -8.15
C ILE A 282 -4.05 -2.18 -6.78
N ARG A 283 -3.28 -3.25 -6.56
CA ARG A 283 -2.53 -3.44 -5.30
C ARG A 283 -1.49 -2.36 -5.06
N LEU A 284 -0.85 -1.86 -6.12
CA LEU A 284 0.13 -0.77 -6.00
C LEU A 284 -0.54 0.55 -5.62
N TRP A 285 -1.74 0.80 -6.14
CA TRP A 285 -2.46 2.06 -5.92
C TRP A 285 -3.23 2.07 -4.60
N ASP A 286 -3.90 0.97 -4.21
CA ASP A 286 -4.78 0.88 -3.03
C ASP A 286 -4.00 0.85 -1.71
N LYS A 287 -3.15 1.86 -1.48
CA LYS A 287 -2.34 2.06 -0.28
C LYS A 287 -2.94 3.16 0.60
N PRO A 288 -2.77 3.08 1.93
CA PRO A 288 -3.21 4.13 2.83
C PRO A 288 -2.53 5.45 2.50
N ARG A 289 -3.29 6.55 2.53
CA ARG A 289 -2.75 7.90 2.36
C ARG A 289 -1.82 8.22 3.53
N GLY A 290 -0.72 8.93 3.26
CA GLY A 290 0.13 9.48 4.32
C GLY A 290 -0.64 10.51 5.13
N GLU A 291 -0.68 10.33 6.45
CA GLU A 291 -1.24 11.32 7.38
C GLU A 291 -0.18 12.38 7.69
N VAL A 292 -0.57 13.67 7.69
CA VAL A 292 0.30 14.79 8.07
C VAL A 292 -0.31 15.44 9.31
N VAL A 293 0.45 15.46 10.42
CA VAL A 293 0.06 16.17 11.64
C VAL A 293 0.52 17.63 11.53
N LEU A 294 -0.43 18.56 11.61
CA LEU A 294 -0.16 19.99 11.65
C LEU A 294 -0.17 20.46 13.10
N GLU A 295 0.99 20.86 13.62
CA GLU A 295 1.09 21.51 14.93
C GLU A 295 0.81 23.01 14.76
N LEU A 296 -0.35 23.46 15.27
CA LEU A 296 -0.76 24.86 15.26
C LEU A 296 -0.52 25.47 16.64
N GLU A 297 0.59 26.21 16.80
CA GLU A 297 0.84 27.00 18.00
C GLU A 297 0.22 28.39 17.86
N LEU A 298 -0.97 28.58 18.44
CA LEU A 298 -1.60 29.90 18.50
C LEU A 298 -1.07 30.67 19.71
N MET A 299 -0.07 31.54 19.49
CA MET A 299 0.44 32.44 20.53
C MET A 299 -0.38 33.75 20.56
N GLU A 300 -1.33 33.85 21.49
CA GLU A 300 -2.01 35.12 21.78
C GLU A 300 -1.17 35.93 22.78
N VAL A 301 -0.50 36.99 22.30
CA VAL A 301 0.18 37.95 23.17
C VAL A 301 -0.79 39.06 23.56
N SER A 302 -1.28 39.03 24.79
CA SER A 302 -1.97 40.20 25.37
C SER A 302 -0.99 41.37 25.46
N ARG A 303 -1.29 42.47 24.76
CA ARG A 303 -0.49 43.71 24.72
C ARG A 303 -0.24 44.35 26.09
N ILE A 304 -0.94 43.92 27.14
CA ILE A 304 -0.76 44.41 28.51
C ILE A 304 0.57 43.91 29.12
N LYS A 305 1.04 42.70 28.76
CA LYS A 305 2.30 42.13 29.27
C LYS A 305 3.57 42.59 28.55
N LEU A 306 3.47 43.06 27.30
CA LEU A 306 4.61 43.64 26.57
C LEU A 306 5.17 44.91 27.23
N ARG A 307 4.36 45.58 28.07
CA ARG A 307 4.76 46.78 28.78
C ARG A 307 5.59 46.52 30.05
N GLU A 308 5.54 45.31 30.62
CA GLU A 308 6.35 44.94 31.79
C GLU A 308 7.70 44.29 31.41
N PHE A 309 7.81 43.68 30.23
CA PHE A 309 9.07 43.09 29.74
C PHE A 309 9.89 44.02 28.83
N GLY A 310 9.40 45.22 28.53
CA GLY A 310 10.03 46.20 27.64
C GLY A 310 11.10 47.07 28.31
N LEU A 311 12.09 46.47 28.98
CA LEU A 311 13.33 47.13 29.38
C LEU A 311 14.48 46.12 29.28
N GLY A 312 15.14 46.06 28.13
CA GLY A 312 16.30 45.18 27.94
C GLY A 312 16.82 44.98 26.51
N LEU A 313 16.38 45.76 25.52
CA LEU A 313 16.92 45.70 24.14
C LEU A 313 17.50 47.04 23.66
N ASP A 314 17.98 47.89 24.58
CA ASP A 314 18.69 49.14 24.26
C ASP A 314 20.21 49.06 24.54
N SER A 315 20.77 47.85 24.59
CA SER A 315 22.23 47.70 24.66
C SER A 315 22.68 46.44 23.94
N TYR A 316 22.75 46.50 22.60
CA TYR A 316 23.83 46.01 21.73
C TYR A 316 23.63 46.55 20.32
#